data_AF-A0A453DM10-F1
#
_entry.id   AF-A0A453DM10-F1
#
_cell.length_a   1.000
_cell.length_b   1.000
_cell.length_c   1.000
_cell.angle_alpha   90.00
_cell.angle_beta   90.00
_cell.angle_gamma   90.00
#
_symmetry.space_group_name_H-M   'P 1'
#
loop_
_entity.id
_entity.type
_entity.pdbx_description
1 polymer ?
#
loop_
_entity_poly.entity_id
_entity_poly.type
_entity_poly.pdbx_seq_one_letter_code
_entity_poly.pdbx_strand_id
1 'polypeptide(L)'
;MTCTGGPGGGEMTLHLHCHVSGPNPLQELAAGFRYYVFSKELPLVLKAVVHGDAALFAARPELMDARVWVHFHSSSRKYNRIECWGALREATKRSLLDGGLVDELQSEITERRRTWNIFNTLVSFLL
;
A
#
# COMPACT_ATOMS: atom_id res chain seq x y z
N MET A 1 16.82 13.32 -7.47
CA MET A 1 15.60 14.16 -7.47
C MET A 1 15.40 14.67 -6.06
N THR A 2 15.87 15.87 -5.77
CA THR A 2 15.75 16.52 -4.46
C THR A 2 14.60 17.51 -4.53
N CYS A 3 13.50 17.23 -3.83
CA CYS A 3 12.33 18.10 -3.81
C CYS A 3 12.34 18.91 -2.53
N THR A 4 12.38 20.23 -2.70
CA THR A 4 12.44 21.27 -1.68
C THR A 4 11.11 21.38 -0.93
N GLY A 5 11.15 21.20 0.40
CA GLY A 5 10.05 21.60 1.28
C GLY A 5 10.00 23.13 1.41
N GLY A 6 8.82 23.71 1.22
CA GLY A 6 8.59 25.14 1.41
C GLY A 6 8.71 25.55 2.90
N PRO A 7 9.05 26.82 3.19
CA PRO A 7 9.33 27.26 4.54
C PRO A 7 8.02 27.56 5.29
N GLY A 8 7.73 26.82 6.37
CA GLY A 8 6.78 27.30 7.40
C GLY A 8 5.86 26.29 8.08
N GLY A 9 5.83 25.01 7.67
CA GLY A 9 5.01 23.98 8.32
C GLY A 9 5.77 22.67 8.39
N GLY A 10 5.68 21.94 9.51
CA GLY A 10 6.29 20.62 9.63
C GLY A 10 5.86 19.72 8.46
N GLU A 11 6.82 19.00 7.87
CA GLU A 11 6.54 18.08 6.77
C GLU A 11 5.60 16.99 7.27
N MET A 12 4.34 17.02 6.81
CA MET A 12 3.37 15.99 7.15
C MET A 12 3.69 14.73 6.36
N THR A 13 3.79 13.59 7.05
CA THR A 13 4.12 12.30 6.45
C THR A 13 3.14 11.23 6.90
N LEU A 14 2.84 10.29 6.02
CA LEU A 14 2.04 9.10 6.32
C LEU A 14 2.96 7.88 6.38
N HIS A 15 2.96 7.19 7.51
CA HIS A 15 3.79 6.01 7.73
C HIS A 15 2.90 4.77 7.81
N LEU A 16 3.12 3.82 6.89
CA LEU A 16 2.45 2.53 6.89
C LEU A 16 3.44 1.46 7.33
N HIS A 17 3.02 0.61 8.27
CA HIS A 17 3.85 -0.46 8.80
C HIS A 17 3.23 -1.81 8.41
N CYS A 18 3.91 -2.55 7.54
CA CYS A 18 3.49 -3.84 7.04
C CYS A 18 4.40 -4.94 7.59
N HIS A 19 3.86 -5.83 8.42
CA HIS A 19 4.59 -7.00 8.89
C HIS A 19 4.48 -8.14 7.88
N VAL A 20 5.61 -8.53 7.31
CA VAL A 20 5.68 -9.58 6.28
C VAL A 20 6.42 -10.83 6.76
N SER A 21 6.90 -10.89 8.00
CA SER A 21 7.38 -12.12 8.66
C SER A 21 6.30 -12.81 9.50
N GLY A 22 6.41 -14.12 9.72
CA GLY A 22 5.42 -14.92 10.46
C GLY A 22 6.04 -16.20 11.03
N PRO A 23 5.36 -16.91 11.95
CA PRO A 23 5.92 -18.04 12.71
C PRO A 23 6.11 -19.33 11.88
N ASN A 24 5.85 -19.28 10.57
CA ASN A 24 5.76 -20.47 9.72
C ASN A 24 7.13 -21.06 9.36
N PRO A 25 7.27 -22.39 9.22
CA PRO A 25 8.54 -23.03 8.85
C PRO A 25 9.04 -22.63 7.45
N LEU A 26 8.16 -22.13 6.57
CA LEU A 26 8.49 -21.60 5.24
C LEU A 26 8.56 -20.05 5.24
N GLN A 27 9.25 -19.46 6.22
CA GLN A 27 9.25 -18.01 6.49
C GLN A 27 9.55 -17.15 5.26
N GLU A 28 10.51 -17.55 4.43
CA GLU A 28 10.97 -16.73 3.31
C GLU A 28 9.94 -16.67 2.16
N LEU A 29 9.30 -17.79 1.84
CA LEU A 29 8.24 -17.84 0.82
C LEU A 29 6.99 -17.09 1.28
N ALA A 30 6.58 -17.30 2.55
CA ALA A 30 5.47 -16.57 3.15
C ALA A 30 5.74 -15.06 3.22
N ALA A 31 6.99 -14.66 3.46
CA ALA A 31 7.37 -13.25 3.47
C ALA A 31 7.36 -12.61 2.08
N GLY A 32 7.85 -13.34 1.07
CA GLY A 32 7.76 -12.88 -0.32
C GLY A 32 6.32 -12.70 -0.78
N PHE A 33 5.44 -13.65 -0.45
CA PHE A 33 4.03 -13.56 -0.80
C PHE A 33 3.31 -12.40 -0.10
N ARG A 34 3.49 -12.25 1.22
CA ARG A 34 2.89 -11.13 1.96
C ARG A 34 3.41 -9.78 1.47
N TYR A 35 4.73 -9.68 1.23
CA TYR A 35 5.32 -8.49 0.62
C TYR A 35 4.64 -8.17 -0.71
N TYR A 36 4.47 -9.16 -1.59
CA TYR A 36 3.80 -8.96 -2.88
C TYR A 36 2.36 -8.46 -2.72
N VAL A 37 1.55 -9.14 -1.89
CA VAL A 37 0.14 -8.77 -1.67
C VAL A 37 0.03 -7.35 -1.13
N PHE A 38 0.78 -6.99 -0.09
CA PHE A 38 0.76 -5.63 0.45
C PHE A 38 1.17 -4.60 -0.61
N SER A 39 2.27 -4.83 -1.33
CA SER A 39 2.70 -3.92 -2.40
C SER A 39 1.67 -3.76 -3.52
N LYS A 40 0.77 -4.72 -3.74
CA LYS A 40 -0.31 -4.60 -4.73
C LYS A 40 -1.56 -3.92 -4.18
N GLU A 41 -1.92 -4.17 -2.92
CA GLU A 41 -3.14 -3.67 -2.30
C GLU A 41 -2.99 -2.30 -1.65
N LEU A 42 -1.76 -1.85 -1.37
CA LEU A 42 -1.48 -0.57 -0.71
C LEU A 42 -2.15 0.66 -1.36
N PRO A 43 -2.20 0.83 -2.70
CA PRO A 43 -2.94 1.94 -3.31
C PRO A 43 -4.42 1.94 -2.93
N LEU A 44 -5.05 0.76 -2.84
CA LEU A 44 -6.45 0.61 -2.41
C LEU A 44 -6.61 0.96 -0.93
N VAL A 45 -5.69 0.50 -0.07
CA VAL A 45 -5.66 0.87 1.35
C VAL A 45 -5.56 2.38 1.53
N LEU A 46 -4.69 3.04 0.79
CA LEU A 46 -4.54 4.49 0.84
C LEU A 46 -5.82 5.22 0.40
N LYS A 47 -6.50 4.74 -0.65
CA LYS A 47 -7.82 5.28 -1.03
C LYS A 47 -8.84 5.13 0.09
N ALA A 48 -8.84 3.98 0.76
CA ALA A 48 -9.74 3.72 1.88
C ALA A 48 -9.46 4.65 3.07
N VAL A 49 -8.19 4.95 3.37
CA VAL A 49 -7.81 5.94 4.40
C VAL A 49 -8.35 7.33 4.05
N VAL A 50 -8.09 7.80 2.82
CA VAL A 50 -8.57 9.12 2.37
C VAL A 50 -10.10 9.20 2.40
N HIS A 51 -10.79 8.13 2.01
CA HIS A 51 -12.24 8.09 2.00
C HIS A 51 -12.84 7.96 3.41
N GLY A 52 -12.23 7.14 4.27
CA GLY A 52 -12.68 6.93 5.65
C GLY A 52 -12.58 8.20 6.49
N ASP A 53 -11.53 9.00 6.26
CA ASP A 53 -11.29 10.27 6.94
C ASP A 53 -11.59 11.49 6.04
N ALA A 54 -12.58 11.39 5.16
CA ALA A 54 -12.87 12.44 4.17
C ALA A 54 -13.04 13.85 4.78
N ALA A 55 -13.63 13.96 5.98
CA ALA A 55 -13.77 15.24 6.68
C ALA A 55 -12.41 15.87 7.08
N LEU A 56 -11.44 15.05 7.49
CA LEU A 56 -10.08 15.50 7.80
C LEU A 56 -9.39 16.03 6.54
N PHE A 57 -9.48 15.29 5.44
CA PHE A 57 -8.88 15.69 4.16
C PHE A 57 -9.58 16.90 3.53
N ALA A 58 -10.87 17.11 3.78
CA ALA A 58 -11.58 18.33 3.39
C ALA A 58 -11.13 19.55 4.21
N ALA A 59 -10.91 19.37 5.52
CA ALA A 59 -10.44 20.43 6.41
C ALA A 59 -8.94 20.74 6.23
N ARG A 60 -8.15 19.76 5.76
CA ARG A 60 -6.69 19.82 5.61
C ARG A 60 -6.25 19.28 4.23
N PRO A 61 -6.51 19.99 3.12
CA PRO A 61 -6.16 19.51 1.78
C PRO A 61 -4.66 19.25 1.58
N GLU A 62 -3.80 19.93 2.36
CA GLU A 62 -2.34 19.75 2.37
C GLU A 62 -1.90 18.32 2.71
N LEU A 63 -2.73 17.53 3.40
CA LEU A 63 -2.44 16.13 3.71
C LEU A 63 -2.36 15.25 2.46
N MET A 64 -2.97 15.66 1.35
CA MET A 64 -2.86 14.93 0.09
C MET A 64 -1.45 15.01 -0.53
N ASP A 65 -0.66 16.01 -0.13
CA ASP A 65 0.72 16.18 -0.57
C ASP A 65 1.72 15.55 0.42
N ALA A 66 1.22 15.00 1.53
CA ALA A 66 2.03 14.31 2.53
C ALA A 66 2.81 13.14 1.91
N ARG A 67 4.08 13.01 2.27
CA ARG A 67 4.92 11.91 1.77
C ARG A 67 4.52 10.60 2.44
N VAL A 68 4.29 9.57 1.64
CA VAL A 68 3.98 8.22 2.10
C VAL A 68 5.25 7.40 2.22
N TRP A 69 5.48 6.84 3.39
CA TRP A 69 6.55 5.90 3.70
C TRP A 69 5.96 4.55 4.08
N VAL A 70 6.41 3.49 3.42
CA VAL A 70 5.97 2.12 3.70
C VAL A 70 7.13 1.34 4.29
N HIS A 71 6.93 0.88 5.52
CA HIS A 71 7.90 0.10 6.28
C HIS A 71 7.49 -1.37 6.20
N PHE A 72 8.23 -2.15 5.42
CA PHE A 72 8.10 -3.60 5.42
C PHE A 72 9.00 -4.17 6.50
N HIS A 73 8.39 -4.78 7.52
CA HIS A 73 9.09 -5.42 8.63
C HIS A 73 9.19 -6.92 8.39
N SER A 74 10.42 -7.44 8.35
CA SER A 74 10.69 -8.87 8.16
C SER A 74 11.95 -9.31 8.89
N SER A 75 12.01 -10.57 9.29
CA SER A 75 13.26 -11.23 9.70
C SER A 75 14.23 -11.42 8.52
N SER A 76 13.70 -11.56 7.30
CA SER A 76 14.52 -11.63 6.08
C SER A 76 14.96 -10.24 5.65
N ARG A 77 16.27 -10.03 5.53
CA ARG A 77 16.86 -8.75 5.07
C ARG A 77 16.34 -8.30 3.71
N LYS A 78 15.95 -9.24 2.84
CA LYS A 78 15.41 -8.95 1.51
C LYS A 78 14.12 -8.14 1.56
N TYR A 79 13.29 -8.40 2.56
CA TYR A 79 11.97 -7.80 2.73
C TYR A 79 11.90 -6.78 3.87
N ASN A 80 12.92 -6.69 4.72
CA ASN A 80 13.02 -5.68 5.75
C ASN A 80 13.51 -4.35 5.17
N ARG A 81 12.60 -3.49 4.71
CA ARG A 81 12.96 -2.26 4.00
C ARG A 81 11.91 -1.17 4.10
N ILE A 82 12.36 0.06 3.84
CA ILE A 82 11.53 1.25 3.79
C ILE A 82 11.42 1.71 2.34
N GLU A 83 10.21 1.94 1.86
CA GLU A 83 9.92 2.41 0.52
C GLU A 83 9.26 3.79 0.55
N CYS A 84 9.73 4.70 -0.31
CA CYS A 84 9.09 6.00 -0.51
C CYS A 84 8.03 5.87 -1.61
N TRP A 85 6.78 6.15 -1.25
CA TRP A 85 5.65 6.04 -2.16
C TRP A 85 5.22 7.38 -2.78
N GLY A 86 5.97 8.44 -2.51
CA GLY A 86 5.69 9.79 -3.01
C GLY A 86 4.56 10.46 -2.24
N ALA A 87 3.98 11.51 -2.81
CA ALA A 87 2.82 12.19 -2.22
C ALA A 87 1.61 11.25 -2.15
N LEU A 88 0.76 11.38 -1.13
CA LEU A 88 -0.43 10.55 -0.93
C LEU A 88 -1.37 10.56 -2.15
N ARG A 89 -1.55 11.72 -2.79
CA ARG A 89 -2.32 11.86 -4.03
C ARG A 89 -1.81 10.99 -5.17
N GLU A 90 -0.49 10.83 -5.28
CA GLU A 90 0.10 10.01 -6.33
C GLU A 90 0.16 8.54 -5.91
N ALA A 91 0.43 8.27 -4.63
CA ALA A 91 0.44 6.93 -4.07
C ALA A 91 -0.93 6.23 -4.17
N THR A 92 -2.04 6.95 -4.01
CA THR A 92 -3.41 6.43 -4.21
C THR A 92 -3.72 6.13 -5.68
N LYS A 93 -3.11 6.88 -6.60
CA LYS A 93 -3.25 6.70 -8.05
C LYS A 93 -2.26 5.71 -8.65
N ARG A 94 -1.36 5.13 -7.85
CA ARG A 94 -0.50 4.03 -8.29
C ARG A 94 -1.39 2.84 -8.65
N SER A 95 -1.93 2.90 -9.85
CA SER A 95 -2.39 1.73 -10.56
C SER A 95 -1.18 0.85 -10.76
N LEU A 96 -1.43 -0.43 -10.63
CA LEU A 96 -0.53 -1.50 -10.90
C LEU A 96 -0.28 -1.46 -12.42
N LEU A 97 0.57 -0.53 -12.88
CA LEU A 97 0.88 -0.15 -14.27
C LEU A 97 -0.10 0.91 -14.88
N ASP A 98 0.44 1.71 -15.80
CA ASP A 98 -0.05 2.98 -16.37
C ASP A 98 -1.53 3.07 -16.83
N GLY A 99 -2.00 4.32 -16.97
CA GLY A 99 -3.40 4.72 -17.05
C GLY A 99 -4.21 4.26 -18.26
N GLY A 100 -5.45 3.81 -17.99
CA GLY A 100 -6.47 3.43 -18.98
C GLY A 100 -7.57 2.54 -18.38
N LEU A 101 -7.23 1.79 -17.34
CA LEU A 101 -8.02 0.68 -16.80
C LEU A 101 -8.96 1.10 -15.65
N VAL A 102 -9.79 2.13 -15.82
CA VAL A 102 -10.74 2.54 -14.75
C VAL A 102 -12.13 1.94 -14.98
N ASP A 103 -12.55 1.77 -16.23
CA ASP A 103 -13.83 1.13 -16.58
C ASP A 103 -13.75 -0.41 -16.60
N GLU A 104 -12.59 -0.97 -16.97
CA GLU A 104 -12.37 -2.42 -17.01
C GLU A 104 -12.19 -3.03 -15.60
N LEU A 105 -11.68 -2.23 -14.65
CA LEU A 105 -11.44 -2.60 -13.26
C LEU A 105 -12.74 -2.87 -12.47
N GLN A 106 -13.86 -2.22 -12.81
CA GLN A 106 -15.16 -2.51 -12.18
C GLN A 106 -15.63 -3.94 -12.53
N SER A 107 -15.36 -4.40 -13.76
CA SER A 107 -15.67 -5.76 -14.19
C SER A 107 -14.69 -6.79 -13.57
N GLU A 108 -13.41 -6.43 -13.47
CA GLU A 108 -12.35 -7.29 -12.91
C GLU A 108 -12.44 -7.46 -11.39
N ILE A 109 -12.92 -6.46 -10.64
CA ILE A 109 -13.19 -6.58 -9.19
C ILE A 109 -14.25 -7.65 -8.92
N THR A 110 -15.25 -7.77 -9.81
CA THR A 110 -16.29 -8.80 -9.72
C THR A 110 -15.74 -10.19 -10.05
N GLU A 111 -14.78 -10.29 -10.98
CA GLU A 111 -14.13 -11.54 -11.35
C GLU A 111 -13.07 -12.00 -10.33
N ARG A 112 -12.25 -11.08 -9.79
CA ARG A 112 -11.24 -11.34 -8.76
C ARG A 112 -11.82 -11.84 -7.44
N ARG A 113 -13.10 -11.60 -7.16
CA ARG A 113 -13.78 -12.16 -5.98
C ARG A 113 -13.77 -13.70 -5.98
N ARG A 114 -13.67 -14.35 -7.14
CA ARG A 114 -13.48 -15.83 -7.26
C ARG A 114 -12.03 -16.25 -7.03
N THR A 115 -11.09 -15.45 -7.52
CA THR A 115 -9.64 -15.66 -7.36
C THR A 115 -9.20 -15.52 -5.90
N TRP A 116 -9.87 -14.66 -5.14
CA TRP A 116 -9.69 -14.52 -3.69
C TRP A 116 -9.96 -15.82 -2.91
N ASN A 117 -10.78 -16.76 -3.37
CA ASN A 117 -10.98 -18.03 -2.63
C ASN A 117 -9.73 -18.93 -2.66
N ILE A 118 -9.02 -18.94 -3.79
CA ILE A 118 -7.80 -19.76 -3.97
C ILE A 118 -6.62 -19.10 -3.23
N PHE A 119 -6.52 -17.77 -3.32
CA PHE A 119 -5.54 -17.01 -2.56
C PHE A 119 -5.83 -17.02 -1.06
N ASN A 120 -7.08 -16.96 -0.61
CA ASN A 120 -7.44 -17.01 0.81
C ASN A 120 -7.06 -18.37 1.41
N THR A 121 -7.23 -19.46 0.65
CA THR A 121 -6.75 -20.79 1.06
C THR A 121 -5.23 -20.80 1.24
N LEU A 122 -4.47 -20.28 0.27
CA LEU A 122 -3.00 -20.17 0.38
C LEU A 122 -2.54 -19.21 1.48
N VAL A 123 -3.27 -18.11 1.70
CA VAL A 123 -3.04 -17.14 2.78
C VAL A 123 -3.23 -17.79 4.14
N SER A 124 -4.27 -18.61 4.34
CA SER A 124 -4.47 -19.35 5.60
C SER A 124 -3.41 -20.42 5.88
N PHE A 125 -2.69 -20.90 4.86
CA PHE A 125 -1.53 -21.79 5.05
C PHE A 125 -0.21 -21.03 5.28
N LEU A 126 -0.17 -19.71 5.06
CA LEU A 126 1.03 -18.88 5.10
C LEU A 126 1.02 -17.79 6.19
N LEU A 127 -0.13 -17.53 6.82
CA LEU A 127 -0.29 -16.73 8.05
C LEU A 127 -0.25 -17.66 9.27
#